data_AF-A0A7T0NWE0-F1
#
_entry.id   AF-A0A7T0NWE0-F1
#
_cell.length_a   1.000
_cell.length_b   1.000
_cell.length_c   1.000
_cell.angle_alpha   90.00
_cell.angle_beta   90.00
_cell.angle_gamma   90.00
#
_symmetry.space_group_name_H-M   'P 1'
#
loop_
_entity.id
_entity.type
_entity.pdbx_description
1 polymer ?
#
loop_
_entity_poly.entity_id
_entity_poly.type
_entity_poly.pdbx_seq_one_letter_code
_entity_poly.pdbx_strand_id
1 'polypeptide(L)'
;MLKRYFFSIYFVLLSGLAWPYEFSTIQENIKPGNIVIIGESHQNTESIELFTFLVDTALERHQCLTVGLEINLDQQSIIDAVTKGEADVSELKIPYAIDHAGMRKMIDYLAKLKSRLPCLEIEAIDADQDRDEHMARRLEKFQSDKPILVLLGGLHTLKKVKWTVKSGEPFVAEILVNHGFRVSSYPQRWLPERCENGQGRSSRYVNADDPEALTILNESLMSLINAKRHRSTKDVIDGFVVWECNS
;
A
#
# COMPACT_ATOMS: atom_id res chain seq x y z
N MET A 1 -39.30 48.70 -11.73
CA MET A 1 -38.45 48.38 -10.56
C MET A 1 -37.78 47.03 -10.80
N LEU A 2 -36.48 47.02 -11.07
CA LEU A 2 -35.70 45.81 -11.33
C LEU A 2 -35.26 45.19 -10.00
N LYS A 3 -35.71 43.97 -9.68
CA LYS A 3 -35.20 43.21 -8.52
C LYS A 3 -33.85 42.60 -8.88
N ARG A 4 -32.79 43.07 -8.23
CA ARG A 4 -31.45 42.45 -8.28
C ARG A 4 -31.43 41.26 -7.33
N TYR A 5 -31.21 40.06 -7.87
CA TYR A 5 -30.87 38.88 -7.08
C TYR A 5 -29.35 38.85 -6.89
N PHE A 6 -28.90 38.96 -5.64
CA PHE A 6 -27.50 38.69 -5.28
C PHE A 6 -27.31 37.18 -5.20
N PHE A 7 -26.54 36.61 -6.13
CA PHE A 7 -25.98 35.27 -5.99
C PHE A 7 -24.71 35.39 -5.14
N SER A 8 -24.77 34.98 -3.87
CA SER A 8 -23.56 34.72 -3.09
C SER A 8 -22.99 33.37 -3.53
N ILE A 9 -21.86 33.41 -4.23
CA ILE A 9 -21.04 32.22 -4.47
C ILE A 9 -20.23 31.98 -3.20
N TYR A 10 -20.58 30.94 -2.44
CA TYR A 10 -19.73 30.45 -1.35
C TYR A 10 -18.56 29.68 -1.96
N PHE A 11 -17.38 30.29 -1.97
CA PHE A 11 -16.12 29.57 -2.15
C PHE A 11 -15.88 28.75 -0.88
N VAL A 12 -16.19 27.45 -0.93
CA VAL A 12 -15.71 26.51 0.08
C VAL A 12 -14.22 26.29 -0.22
N LEU A 13 -13.36 26.96 0.55
CA LEU A 13 -11.94 26.63 0.63
C LEU A 13 -11.84 25.26 1.30
N LEU A 14 -11.86 24.20 0.50
CA LEU A 14 -11.34 22.90 0.92
C LEU A 14 -9.86 23.11 1.24
N SER A 15 -9.54 23.15 2.53
CA SER A 15 -8.18 23.01 3.03
C SER A 15 -7.69 21.64 2.56
N GLY A 16 -7.07 21.60 1.38
CA GLY A 16 -6.36 20.42 0.91
C GLY A 16 -5.32 20.06 1.97
N LEU A 17 -5.46 18.87 2.55
CA LEU A 17 -4.45 18.32 3.44
C LEU A 17 -3.12 18.37 2.66
N ALA A 18 -2.13 19.08 3.20
CA ALA A 18 -0.85 19.33 2.55
C ALA A 18 0.03 18.06 2.58
N TRP A 19 -0.33 17.05 1.79
CA TRP A 19 0.46 15.83 1.55
C TRP A 19 1.31 15.83 0.26
N PRO A 20 1.24 16.80 -0.70
CA PRO A 20 1.71 16.52 -2.05
C PRO A 20 3.24 16.39 -2.19
N TYR A 21 4.04 16.85 -1.21
CA TYR A 21 5.51 16.82 -1.34
C TYR A 21 6.20 15.66 -0.63
N GLU A 22 5.64 15.18 0.48
CA GLU A 22 6.30 14.21 1.36
C GLU A 22 6.49 12.83 0.70
N PHE A 23 5.52 12.41 -0.12
CA PHE A 23 5.53 11.11 -0.78
C PHE A 23 5.82 11.17 -2.28
N SER A 24 6.36 12.30 -2.76
CA SER A 24 6.71 12.50 -4.17
C SER A 24 7.53 11.35 -4.75
N THR A 25 8.54 10.86 -4.03
CA THR A 25 9.37 9.72 -4.44
C THR A 25 8.55 8.44 -4.67
N ILE A 26 7.59 8.14 -3.79
CA ILE A 26 6.71 6.97 -3.96
C ILE A 26 5.83 7.17 -5.19
N GLN A 27 5.19 8.34 -5.30
CA GLN A 27 4.29 8.66 -6.40
C GLN A 27 4.99 8.66 -7.77
N GLU A 28 6.24 9.10 -7.86
CA GLU A 28 7.06 9.05 -9.10
C GLU A 28 7.41 7.62 -9.52
N ASN A 29 7.36 6.67 -8.59
CA ASN A 29 7.58 5.26 -8.87
C ASN A 29 6.30 4.51 -9.20
N ILE A 30 5.11 5.07 -8.94
CA ILE A 30 3.84 4.53 -9.43
C ILE A 30 3.70 4.89 -10.91
N LYS A 31 4.24 4.05 -11.79
CA LYS A 31 4.23 4.23 -13.25
C LYS A 31 4.20 2.88 -13.97
N PRO A 32 3.78 2.84 -15.25
CA PRO A 32 3.80 1.61 -16.04
C PRO A 32 5.17 0.92 -16.03
N GLY A 33 5.15 -0.42 -16.00
CA GLY A 33 6.35 -1.25 -15.95
C GLY A 33 7.07 -1.29 -14.59
N ASN A 34 6.48 -0.73 -13.53
CA ASN A 34 7.00 -0.82 -12.17
C ASN A 34 5.90 -1.32 -11.22
N ILE A 35 6.22 -2.32 -10.39
CA ILE A 35 5.35 -2.82 -9.33
C ILE A 35 5.70 -2.05 -8.06
N VAL A 36 4.77 -1.24 -7.56
CA VAL A 36 4.94 -0.52 -6.30
C VAL A 36 4.25 -1.29 -5.17
N ILE A 37 5.02 -1.68 -4.15
CA ILE A 37 4.52 -2.43 -3.00
C ILE A 37 4.60 -1.54 -1.76
N ILE A 38 3.45 -1.25 -1.16
CA ILE A 38 3.33 -0.56 0.12
C ILE A 38 3.14 -1.63 1.20
N GLY A 39 4.05 -1.65 2.16
CA GLY A 39 4.05 -2.63 3.24
C GLY A 39 3.33 -2.10 4.47
N GLU A 40 2.21 -2.67 4.86
CA GLU A 40 1.48 -2.30 6.07
C GLU A 40 1.86 -3.13 7.29
N SER A 41 1.30 -2.76 8.44
CA SER A 41 1.34 -3.56 9.65
C SER A 41 -0.05 -3.52 10.30
N HIS A 42 -0.69 -4.69 10.39
CA HIS A 42 -1.82 -5.02 11.26
C HIS A 42 -2.74 -3.85 11.66
N GLN A 43 -3.81 -3.64 10.89
CA GLN A 43 -4.98 -2.82 11.26
C GLN A 43 -4.73 -1.33 11.56
N ASN A 44 -3.58 -0.78 11.18
CA ASN A 44 -3.31 0.65 11.33
C ASN A 44 -4.08 1.47 10.29
N THR A 45 -4.86 2.45 10.74
CA THR A 45 -5.73 3.24 9.84
C THR A 45 -4.92 4.18 8.95
N GLU A 46 -3.78 4.66 9.43
CA GLU A 46 -2.85 5.53 8.70
C GLU A 46 -2.36 4.89 7.40
N SER A 47 -2.15 3.57 7.42
CA SER A 47 -1.76 2.79 6.23
C SER A 47 -2.82 2.88 5.13
N ILE A 48 -4.09 2.76 5.52
CA ILE A 48 -5.22 2.82 4.61
C ILE A 48 -5.38 4.23 4.03
N GLU A 49 -5.19 5.26 4.85
CA GLU A 49 -5.24 6.66 4.43
C GLU A 49 -4.15 6.96 3.40
N LEU A 50 -2.90 6.57 3.68
CA LEU A 50 -1.79 6.70 2.74
C LEU A 50 -2.06 5.94 1.43
N PHE A 51 -2.48 4.68 1.52
CA PHE A 51 -2.69 3.87 0.32
C PHE A 51 -3.80 4.46 -0.57
N THR A 52 -4.90 4.93 0.04
CA THR A 52 -5.99 5.62 -0.67
C THR A 52 -5.48 6.88 -1.35
N PHE A 53 -4.68 7.70 -0.66
CA PHE A 53 -4.05 8.89 -1.23
C PHE A 53 -3.13 8.56 -2.43
N LEU A 54 -2.36 7.48 -2.35
CA LEU A 54 -1.50 7.03 -3.45
C LEU A 54 -2.32 6.54 -4.66
N VAL A 55 -3.43 5.84 -4.42
CA VAL A 55 -4.39 5.45 -5.47
C VAL A 55 -4.95 6.68 -6.18
N ASP A 56 -5.46 7.65 -5.43
CA ASP A 56 -6.04 8.88 -5.99
C ASP A 56 -5.00 9.65 -6.82
N THR A 57 -3.81 9.85 -6.26
CA THR A 57 -2.72 10.54 -6.96
C THR A 57 -2.29 9.80 -8.24
N ALA A 58 -2.25 8.47 -8.21
CA ALA A 58 -1.91 7.67 -9.38
C ALA A 58 -3.00 7.76 -10.47
N LEU A 59 -4.27 7.73 -10.09
CA LEU A 59 -5.40 7.88 -11.01
C LEU A 59 -5.46 9.28 -11.63
N GLU A 60 -5.14 10.34 -10.87
CA GLU A 60 -5.02 11.71 -11.40
C GLU A 60 -3.93 11.82 -12.47
N ARG A 61 -2.81 11.11 -12.31
CA ARG A 61 -1.65 11.17 -13.22
C ARG A 61 -1.77 10.26 -14.44
N HIS A 62 -2.26 9.05 -14.25
CA HIS A 62 -2.20 7.99 -15.26
C HIS A 62 -3.57 7.55 -15.80
N GLN A 63 -4.67 8.05 -15.22
CA GLN A 63 -6.06 7.73 -15.55
C GLN A 63 -6.48 6.27 -15.30
N CYS A 64 -5.54 5.33 -15.28
CA CYS A 64 -5.77 3.90 -15.01
C CYS A 64 -4.71 3.36 -14.04
N LEU A 65 -5.10 2.33 -13.29
CA LEU A 65 -4.29 1.72 -12.23
C LEU A 65 -4.74 0.27 -12.01
N THR A 66 -3.80 -0.64 -11.73
CA THR A 66 -4.13 -1.95 -11.17
C THR A 66 -3.75 -1.96 -9.69
N VAL A 67 -4.74 -2.20 -8.83
CA VAL A 67 -4.59 -2.30 -7.37
C VAL A 67 -4.59 -3.76 -6.95
N GLY A 68 -3.51 -4.20 -6.31
CA GLY A 68 -3.43 -5.53 -5.68
C GLY A 68 -3.61 -5.46 -4.17
N LEU A 69 -4.43 -6.35 -3.60
CA LEU A 69 -4.69 -6.45 -2.16
C LEU A 69 -4.36 -7.85 -1.65
N GLU A 70 -3.77 -7.97 -0.46
CA GLU A 70 -3.50 -9.24 0.25
C GLU A 70 -4.80 -9.93 0.72
N ILE A 71 -5.70 -10.20 -0.21
CA ILE A 71 -6.96 -10.92 -0.04
C ILE A 71 -6.83 -12.21 -0.85
N ASN A 72 -7.35 -13.32 -0.33
CA ASN A 72 -7.29 -14.61 -1.01
C ASN A 72 -8.00 -14.53 -2.37
N LEU A 73 -7.37 -15.08 -3.40
CA LEU A 73 -7.87 -15.07 -4.78
C LEU A 73 -9.27 -15.68 -4.91
N ASP A 74 -9.66 -16.61 -4.01
CA ASP A 74 -11.01 -17.17 -3.97
C ASP A 74 -12.11 -16.13 -3.67
N GLN A 75 -11.75 -14.94 -3.17
CA GLN A 75 -12.64 -13.81 -2.92
C GLN A 75 -12.83 -12.90 -4.15
N GLN A 76 -12.10 -13.11 -5.25
CA GLN A 76 -12.16 -12.20 -6.41
C GLN A 76 -13.59 -12.04 -6.96
N SER A 77 -14.39 -13.12 -7.00
CA SER A 77 -15.77 -13.04 -7.46
C SER A 77 -16.65 -12.15 -6.58
N ILE A 78 -16.34 -12.05 -5.28
CA ILE A 78 -17.05 -11.17 -4.35
C ILE A 78 -16.59 -9.72 -4.56
N ILE A 79 -15.29 -9.47 -4.76
CA ILE A 79 -14.77 -8.13 -5.13
C ILE A 79 -15.45 -7.62 -6.40
N ASP A 80 -15.62 -8.49 -7.40
CA ASP A 80 -16.30 -8.17 -8.65
C ASP A 80 -17.78 -7.85 -8.43
N ALA A 81 -18.48 -8.61 -7.58
CA ALA A 81 -19.87 -8.36 -7.22
C ALA A 81 -20.05 -7.03 -6.46
N VAL A 82 -19.17 -6.74 -5.49
CA VAL A 82 -19.15 -5.45 -4.77
C VAL A 82 -18.96 -4.29 -5.74
N THR A 83 -18.03 -4.42 -6.70
CA THR A 83 -17.79 -3.41 -7.73
C THR A 83 -19.03 -3.11 -8.58
N LYS A 84 -19.86 -4.14 -8.83
CA LYS A 84 -21.11 -4.01 -9.58
C LYS A 84 -22.29 -3.54 -8.73
N GLY A 85 -22.11 -3.40 -7.42
CA GLY A 85 -23.19 -3.13 -6.46
C GLY A 85 -24.12 -4.33 -6.23
N GLU A 86 -23.65 -5.54 -6.53
CA GLU A 86 -24.39 -6.81 -6.40
C GLU A 86 -24.16 -7.49 -5.05
N ALA A 87 -23.14 -7.07 -4.29
CA ALA A 87 -22.80 -7.58 -2.96
C ALA A 87 -22.31 -6.45 -2.04
N ASP A 88 -22.38 -6.67 -0.73
CA ASP A 88 -21.82 -5.75 0.28
C ASP A 88 -20.37 -6.14 0.65
N VAL A 89 -19.53 -5.17 1.00
CA VAL A 89 -18.15 -5.43 1.42
C VAL A 89 -18.07 -6.31 2.67
N SER A 90 -19.10 -6.32 3.51
CA SER A 90 -19.19 -7.23 4.67
C SER A 90 -19.17 -8.71 4.29
N GLU A 91 -19.53 -9.06 3.04
CA GLU A 91 -19.53 -10.43 2.54
C GLU A 91 -18.12 -10.94 2.20
N LEU A 92 -17.13 -10.05 2.04
CA LEU A 92 -15.74 -10.44 1.83
C LEU A 92 -15.16 -11.10 3.07
N LYS A 93 -14.56 -12.28 2.87
CA LYS A 93 -13.74 -12.95 3.88
C LYS A 93 -12.32 -12.43 3.78
N ILE A 94 -11.98 -11.54 4.70
CA ILE A 94 -10.65 -10.94 4.80
C ILE A 94 -9.92 -11.62 5.97
N PRO A 95 -8.64 -11.99 5.82
CA PRO A 95 -7.86 -12.55 6.94
C PRO A 95 -7.86 -11.60 8.14
N TYR A 96 -8.07 -12.14 9.35
CA TYR A 96 -8.22 -11.34 10.58
C TYR A 96 -7.06 -10.35 10.83
N ALA A 97 -5.84 -10.69 10.43
CA ALA A 97 -4.67 -9.83 10.57
C ALA A 97 -4.82 -8.46 9.87
N ILE A 98 -5.61 -8.40 8.81
CA ILE A 98 -5.83 -7.21 7.98
C ILE A 98 -7.32 -6.83 7.87
N ASP A 99 -8.22 -7.57 8.51
CA ASP A 99 -9.65 -7.25 8.53
C ASP A 99 -9.96 -6.22 9.61
N HIS A 100 -10.13 -4.97 9.18
CA HIS A 100 -10.58 -3.87 10.03
C HIS A 100 -11.46 -2.89 9.25
N ALA A 101 -12.15 -2.01 9.99
CA ALA A 101 -13.09 -1.05 9.40
C ALA A 101 -12.44 -0.14 8.34
N GLY A 102 -11.15 0.19 8.50
CA GLY A 102 -10.39 0.95 7.50
C GLY A 102 -10.26 0.20 6.18
N MET A 103 -9.75 -1.05 6.23
CA MET A 103 -9.62 -1.92 5.06
C MET A 103 -10.95 -2.08 4.31
N ARG A 104 -12.06 -2.36 5.04
CA ARG A 104 -13.39 -2.50 4.41
C ARG A 104 -13.87 -1.19 3.75
N LYS A 105 -13.67 -0.04 4.41
CA LYS A 105 -14.00 1.27 3.80
C LYS A 105 -13.18 1.55 2.55
N MET A 106 -11.90 1.18 2.53
CA MET A 106 -11.05 1.32 1.35
C MET A 106 -11.53 0.46 0.19
N ILE A 107 -11.92 -0.80 0.44
CA ILE A 107 -12.45 -1.68 -0.61
C ILE A 107 -13.75 -1.11 -1.18
N ASP A 108 -14.68 -0.66 -0.32
CA ASP A 108 -15.92 0.02 -0.75
C ASP A 108 -15.62 1.29 -1.58
N TYR A 109 -14.62 2.07 -1.15
CA TYR A 109 -14.15 3.25 -1.89
C TYR A 109 -13.61 2.89 -3.28
N LEU A 110 -12.72 1.91 -3.37
CA LEU A 110 -12.15 1.42 -4.63
C LEU A 110 -13.24 0.90 -5.57
N ALA A 111 -14.20 0.13 -5.05
CA ALA A 111 -15.35 -0.36 -5.82
C ALA A 111 -16.17 0.79 -6.42
N LYS A 112 -16.45 1.84 -5.63
CA LYS A 112 -17.13 3.06 -6.10
C LYS A 112 -16.28 3.80 -7.14
N LEU A 113 -14.97 3.89 -6.98
CA LEU A 113 -14.09 4.49 -7.99
C LEU A 113 -14.14 3.71 -9.31
N LYS A 114 -14.05 2.37 -9.25
CA LYS A 114 -14.08 1.51 -10.44
C LYS A 114 -15.37 1.63 -11.24
N SER A 115 -16.50 1.90 -10.58
CA SER A 115 -17.76 2.20 -11.27
C SER A 115 -17.71 3.45 -12.16
N ARG A 116 -16.81 4.39 -11.85
CA ARG A 116 -16.59 5.65 -12.59
C ARG A 116 -15.39 5.60 -13.53
N LEU A 117 -14.43 4.73 -13.21
CA LEU A 117 -13.17 4.55 -13.93
C LEU A 117 -13.02 3.08 -14.32
N PRO A 118 -13.62 2.64 -15.45
CA PRO A 118 -13.66 1.23 -15.81
C PRO A 118 -12.30 0.55 -15.96
N CYS A 119 -11.24 1.32 -16.23
CA CYS A 119 -9.88 0.80 -16.35
C CYS A 119 -9.13 0.61 -15.03
N LEU A 120 -9.69 1.06 -13.89
CA LEU A 120 -9.20 0.68 -12.56
C LEU A 120 -9.46 -0.80 -12.34
N GLU A 121 -8.44 -1.56 -11.99
CA GLU A 121 -8.52 -2.97 -11.63
C GLU A 121 -8.29 -3.15 -10.14
N ILE A 122 -9.08 -4.01 -9.50
CA ILE A 122 -8.99 -4.33 -8.07
C ILE A 122 -8.86 -5.85 -7.97
N GLU A 123 -7.71 -6.31 -7.51
CA GLU A 123 -7.29 -7.70 -7.64
C GLU A 123 -6.91 -8.26 -6.26
N ALA A 124 -7.56 -9.36 -5.88
CA ALA A 124 -7.10 -10.25 -4.82
C ALA A 124 -5.88 -11.02 -5.31
N ILE A 125 -4.81 -11.04 -4.52
CA ILE A 125 -3.53 -11.65 -4.94
C ILE A 125 -3.00 -12.75 -4.02
N ASP A 126 -3.60 -12.94 -2.84
CA ASP A 126 -3.12 -13.89 -1.84
C ASP A 126 -3.67 -15.31 -2.05
N ALA A 127 -3.14 -16.28 -1.30
CA ALA A 127 -3.57 -17.68 -1.28
C ALA A 127 -3.41 -18.28 0.13
N ASP A 128 -3.88 -19.52 0.34
CA ASP A 128 -3.74 -20.20 1.64
C ASP A 128 -2.38 -20.90 1.84
N GLN A 129 -1.71 -21.26 0.75
CA GLN A 129 -0.42 -21.97 0.74
C GLN A 129 0.56 -21.25 -0.18
N ASP A 130 1.86 -21.38 0.13
CA ASP A 130 2.97 -20.77 -0.61
C ASP A 130 2.66 -19.29 -0.95
N ARG A 131 2.19 -18.55 0.06
CA ARG A 131 1.54 -17.23 -0.09
C ARG A 131 2.39 -16.26 -0.91
N ASP A 132 3.67 -16.13 -0.56
CA ASP A 132 4.62 -15.26 -1.24
C ASP A 132 4.79 -15.59 -2.73
N GLU A 133 4.95 -16.89 -3.03
CA GLU A 133 5.10 -17.40 -4.40
C GLU A 133 3.80 -17.24 -5.20
N HIS A 134 2.64 -17.42 -4.57
CA HIS A 134 1.34 -17.19 -5.20
C HIS A 134 1.10 -15.71 -5.50
N MET A 135 1.36 -14.82 -4.53
CA MET A 135 1.25 -13.37 -4.72
C MET A 135 2.20 -12.88 -5.81
N ALA A 136 3.46 -13.32 -5.81
CA ALA A 136 4.42 -12.97 -6.86
C ALA A 136 3.91 -13.43 -8.24
N ARG A 137 3.55 -14.71 -8.40
CA ARG A 137 3.01 -15.25 -9.66
C ARG A 137 1.72 -14.58 -10.12
N ARG A 138 0.91 -14.05 -9.21
CA ARG A 138 -0.28 -13.27 -9.57
C ARG A 138 0.11 -11.90 -10.11
N LEU A 139 1.03 -11.20 -9.45
CA LEU A 139 1.53 -9.88 -9.84
C LEU A 139 2.25 -9.92 -11.20
N GLU A 140 2.98 -10.99 -11.50
CA GLU A 140 3.63 -11.20 -12.80
C GLU A 140 2.66 -11.22 -13.99
N LYS A 141 1.39 -11.57 -13.73
CA LYS A 141 0.33 -11.65 -14.76
C LYS A 141 -0.38 -10.33 -14.99
N PHE A 142 -0.13 -9.32 -14.17
CA PHE A 142 -0.71 -8.00 -14.37
C PHE A 142 -0.11 -7.34 -15.61
N GLN A 143 -0.94 -6.56 -16.31
CA GLN A 143 -0.49 -5.87 -17.52
C GLN A 143 0.45 -4.72 -17.12
N SER A 144 1.64 -4.71 -17.70
CA SER A 144 2.68 -3.73 -17.37
C SER A 144 2.48 -2.36 -18.03
N ASP A 145 1.46 -2.20 -18.87
CA ASP A 145 1.13 -0.95 -19.56
C ASP A 145 0.39 0.06 -18.66
N LYS A 146 -0.09 -0.39 -17.49
CA LYS A 146 -0.66 0.44 -16.43
C LYS A 146 0.27 0.43 -15.21
N PRO A 147 0.23 1.46 -14.36
CA PRO A 147 0.85 1.40 -13.04
C PRO A 147 0.24 0.26 -12.20
N ILE A 148 1.08 -0.41 -11.41
CA ILE A 148 0.66 -1.45 -10.46
C ILE A 148 0.99 -0.96 -9.05
N LEU A 149 -0.01 -0.87 -8.19
CA LEU A 149 0.12 -0.46 -6.80
C LEU A 149 -0.48 -1.54 -5.89
N VAL A 150 0.30 -2.01 -4.92
CA VAL A 150 -0.05 -3.18 -4.12
C VAL A 150 0.03 -2.86 -2.64
N LEU A 151 -0.97 -3.25 -1.86
CA LEU A 151 -0.96 -3.20 -0.39
C LEU A 151 -0.76 -4.61 0.16
N LEU A 152 0.36 -4.82 0.85
CA LEU A 152 0.76 -6.10 1.44
C LEU A 152 1.27 -5.90 2.87
N GLY A 153 1.38 -6.96 3.66
CA GLY A 153 2.10 -6.98 4.91
C GLY A 153 3.56 -6.58 4.74
N GLY A 154 4.12 -5.89 5.73
CA GLY A 154 5.43 -5.23 5.62
C GLY A 154 6.61 -6.12 5.26
N LEU A 155 6.57 -7.41 5.61
CA LEU A 155 7.64 -8.36 5.25
C LEU A 155 7.69 -8.64 3.75
N HIS A 156 6.53 -8.62 3.07
CA HIS A 156 6.41 -8.86 1.63
C HIS A 156 7.14 -7.81 0.77
N THR A 157 7.52 -6.68 1.37
CA THR A 157 8.30 -5.60 0.73
C THR A 157 9.80 -5.88 0.64
N LEU A 158 10.31 -6.87 1.38
CA LEU A 158 11.74 -7.15 1.45
C LEU A 158 12.21 -7.79 0.14
N LYS A 159 13.07 -7.08 -0.60
CA LYS A 159 13.70 -7.56 -1.84
C LYS A 159 14.88 -8.50 -1.61
N LYS A 160 15.35 -8.59 -0.36
CA LYS A 160 16.51 -9.39 0.01
C LYS A 160 16.57 -9.67 1.50
N VAL A 161 16.57 -10.94 1.89
CA VAL A 161 16.74 -11.34 3.29
C VAL A 161 17.99 -12.20 3.50
N LYS A 162 18.77 -11.88 4.53
CA LYS A 162 19.91 -12.72 4.96
C LYS A 162 19.47 -13.72 6.03
N TRP A 163 18.86 -14.81 5.60
CA TRP A 163 18.37 -15.84 6.50
C TRP A 163 19.48 -16.45 7.39
N THR A 164 19.13 -16.71 8.64
CA THR A 164 19.97 -17.43 9.62
C THR A 164 19.79 -18.94 9.53
N VAL A 165 18.66 -19.39 8.98
CA VAL A 165 18.26 -20.79 8.78
C VAL A 165 18.23 -21.16 7.30
N LYS A 166 18.39 -22.46 6.98
CA LYS A 166 18.35 -22.95 5.59
C LYS A 166 16.95 -22.95 4.97
N SER A 167 15.90 -22.96 5.79
CA SER A 167 14.50 -22.97 5.37
C SER A 167 13.89 -21.58 5.23
N GLY A 168 14.71 -20.53 5.17
CA GLY A 168 14.20 -19.18 4.92
C GLY A 168 13.74 -19.07 3.48
N GLU A 169 12.51 -18.62 3.29
CA GLU A 169 11.88 -18.47 1.97
C GLU A 169 11.90 -17.00 1.53
N PRO A 170 11.99 -16.72 0.21
CA PRO A 170 11.95 -15.35 -0.28
C PRO A 170 10.54 -14.75 -0.10
N PHE A 171 10.49 -13.46 0.19
CA PHE A 171 9.23 -12.70 0.22
C PHE A 171 8.81 -12.24 -1.19
N VAL A 172 7.56 -11.81 -1.36
CA VAL A 172 6.99 -11.36 -2.65
C VAL A 172 7.95 -10.48 -3.46
N ALA A 173 8.47 -9.40 -2.87
CA ALA A 173 9.35 -8.47 -3.57
C ALA A 173 10.68 -9.11 -3.99
N GLU A 174 11.24 -10.02 -3.18
CA GLU A 174 12.46 -10.77 -3.50
C GLU A 174 12.22 -11.71 -4.70
N ILE A 175 11.09 -12.42 -4.72
CA ILE A 175 10.72 -13.32 -5.83
C ILE A 175 10.59 -12.51 -7.13
N LEU A 176 9.83 -11.42 -7.12
CA LEU A 176 9.62 -10.57 -8.30
C LEU A 176 10.93 -9.98 -8.86
N VAL A 177 11.81 -9.49 -8.00
CA VAL A 177 13.13 -8.98 -8.41
C VAL A 177 13.98 -10.09 -9.02
N ASN A 178 13.99 -11.28 -8.43
CA ASN A 178 14.71 -12.43 -8.96
C ASN A 178 14.17 -12.89 -10.32
N HIS A 179 12.89 -12.69 -10.59
CA HIS A 179 12.26 -12.94 -11.89
C HIS A 179 12.44 -11.80 -12.90
N GLY A 180 13.17 -10.73 -12.55
CA GLY A 180 13.54 -9.65 -13.45
C GLY A 180 12.53 -8.50 -13.51
N PHE A 181 11.54 -8.46 -12.61
CA PHE A 181 10.58 -7.36 -12.54
C PHE A 181 11.20 -6.15 -11.84
N ARG A 182 10.77 -4.96 -12.27
CA ARG A 182 11.07 -3.72 -11.56
C ARG A 182 10.11 -3.58 -10.39
N VAL A 183 10.66 -3.55 -9.19
CA VAL A 183 9.89 -3.43 -7.94
C VAL A 183 10.40 -2.23 -7.16
N SER A 184 9.47 -1.36 -6.76
CA SER A 184 9.71 -0.35 -5.74
C SER A 184 8.96 -0.71 -4.48
N SER A 185 9.66 -0.87 -3.35
CA SER A 185 9.08 -1.38 -2.12
C SER A 185 9.26 -0.42 -0.93
N TYR A 186 8.15 -0.14 -0.25
CA TYR A 186 8.06 0.86 0.81
C TYR A 186 7.35 0.27 2.05
N PRO A 187 8.06 -0.42 2.95
CA PRO A 187 7.52 -0.77 4.25
C PRO A 187 7.14 0.48 5.06
N GLN A 188 6.03 0.37 5.77
CA GLN A 188 5.57 1.35 6.76
C GLN A 188 5.97 0.92 8.17
N ARG A 189 6.29 1.88 9.04
CA ARG A 189 6.75 1.65 10.41
C ARG A 189 6.15 2.67 11.37
N TRP A 190 5.61 2.21 12.50
CA TRP A 190 5.03 3.05 13.55
C TRP A 190 6.03 3.15 14.70
N LEU A 191 6.57 4.34 14.95
CA LEU A 191 7.63 4.59 15.93
C LEU A 191 7.20 5.69 16.92
N PRO A 192 6.89 5.35 18.19
CA PRO A 192 6.66 4.01 18.73
C PRO A 192 5.39 3.36 18.12
N GLU A 193 5.21 2.06 18.36
CA GLU A 193 4.06 1.28 17.85
C GLU A 193 2.70 1.81 18.34
N ARG A 194 2.67 2.37 19.56
CA ARG A 194 1.48 2.98 20.15
C ARG A 194 1.78 4.39 20.64
N CYS A 195 0.89 5.32 20.36
CA CYS A 195 0.92 6.67 20.92
C CYS A 195 0.18 6.74 22.25
N GLU A 196 0.38 7.82 23.00
CA GLU A 196 -0.43 8.08 24.18
C GLU A 196 -1.89 8.35 23.77
N ASN A 197 -2.81 8.11 24.70
CA ASN A 197 -4.24 8.19 24.40
C ASN A 197 -4.64 9.55 23.82
N GLY A 198 -5.19 9.54 22.60
CA GLY A 198 -5.67 10.74 21.91
C GLY A 198 -4.61 11.47 21.08
N GLN A 199 -3.34 11.04 21.10
CA GLN A 199 -2.34 11.54 20.16
C GLN A 199 -2.59 10.95 18.77
N GLY A 200 -2.69 11.82 17.77
CA GLY A 200 -2.64 11.43 16.36
C GLY A 200 -1.22 11.10 15.92
N ARG A 201 -1.07 10.78 14.63
CA ARG A 201 0.23 10.56 14.01
C ARG A 201 0.49 11.54 12.88
N SER A 202 1.78 11.79 12.66
CA SER A 202 2.30 12.39 11.44
C SER A 202 3.18 11.36 10.75
N SER A 203 3.30 11.47 9.43
CA SER A 203 4.18 10.64 8.65
C SER A 203 5.43 11.39 8.23
N ARG A 204 6.44 10.64 7.80
CA ARG A 204 7.50 11.11 6.92
C ARG A 204 8.06 10.01 6.04
N TYR A 205 8.59 10.40 4.90
CA TYR A 205 9.37 9.52 4.04
C TYR A 205 10.83 9.49 4.51
N VAL A 206 11.38 8.28 4.65
CA VAL A 206 12.80 8.05 4.94
C VAL A 206 13.42 7.34 3.74
N ASN A 207 14.36 8.00 3.08
CA ASN A 207 15.04 7.43 1.93
C ASN A 207 15.87 6.20 2.34
N ALA A 208 15.98 5.20 1.46
CA ALA A 208 16.77 4.00 1.74
C ALA A 208 18.23 4.34 2.09
N ASP A 209 18.84 5.35 1.46
CA ASP A 209 20.22 5.75 1.71
C ASP A 209 20.43 6.51 3.04
N ASP A 210 19.35 6.88 3.74
CA ASP A 210 19.43 7.50 5.05
C ASP A 210 19.94 6.47 6.10
N PRO A 211 20.94 6.82 6.95
CA PRO A 211 21.38 5.95 8.04
C PRO A 211 20.25 5.47 8.95
N GLU A 212 19.21 6.27 9.13
CA GLU A 212 18.03 5.91 9.91
C GLU A 212 17.30 4.70 9.32
N ALA A 213 17.16 4.61 7.99
CA ALA A 213 16.50 3.49 7.33
C ALA A 213 17.18 2.16 7.67
N LEU A 214 18.52 2.14 7.80
CA LEU A 214 19.25 0.94 8.20
C LEU A 214 18.95 0.52 9.64
N THR A 215 18.81 1.49 10.55
CA THR A 215 18.41 1.26 11.94
C THR A 215 17.01 0.67 11.98
N ILE A 216 16.05 1.32 11.33
CA ILE A 216 14.66 0.88 11.23
C ILE A 216 14.57 -0.55 10.66
N LEU A 217 15.22 -0.81 9.52
CA LEU A 217 15.22 -2.12 8.86
C LEU A 217 15.70 -3.22 9.81
N ASN A 218 16.83 -3.01 10.47
CA ASN A 218 17.45 -4.03 11.31
C ASN A 218 16.71 -4.26 12.62
N GLU A 219 16.24 -3.18 13.25
CA GLU A 219 15.64 -3.23 14.60
C GLU A 219 14.17 -3.61 14.56
N SER A 220 13.51 -3.49 13.39
CA SER A 220 12.12 -3.89 13.21
C SER A 220 11.96 -5.13 12.32
N LEU A 221 12.13 -5.00 10.99
CA LEU A 221 11.81 -6.06 10.02
C LEU A 221 12.72 -7.28 10.18
N MET A 222 14.04 -7.07 10.24
CA MET A 222 15.00 -8.19 10.36
C MET A 222 14.92 -8.87 11.73
N SER A 223 14.71 -8.07 12.79
CA SER A 223 14.51 -8.57 14.16
C SER A 223 13.27 -9.47 14.23
N LEU A 224 12.15 -9.04 13.65
CA LEU A 224 10.88 -9.78 13.64
C LEU A 224 11.01 -11.21 13.08
N ILE A 225 11.83 -11.39 12.06
CA ILE A 225 12.04 -12.69 11.38
C ILE A 225 13.32 -13.41 11.80
N ASN A 226 14.03 -12.92 12.82
CA ASN A 226 15.32 -13.45 13.27
C ASN A 226 16.37 -13.60 12.13
N ALA A 227 16.37 -12.68 11.17
CA ALA A 227 17.33 -12.64 10.07
C ALA A 227 18.63 -11.93 10.49
N LYS A 228 19.71 -12.16 9.73
CA LYS A 228 20.98 -11.46 9.97
C LYS A 228 20.81 -9.98 9.64
N ARG A 229 21.38 -9.13 10.49
CA ARG A 229 21.43 -7.68 10.25
C ARG A 229 22.10 -7.37 8.90
N HIS A 230 21.53 -6.42 8.19
CA HIS A 230 22.09 -5.82 7.01
C HIS A 230 23.08 -4.71 7.38
N ARG A 231 24.05 -4.46 6.50
CA ARG A 231 25.01 -3.33 6.62
C ARG A 231 24.60 -2.12 5.79
N SER A 232 23.56 -2.28 4.97
CA SER A 232 22.95 -1.28 4.10
C SER A 232 21.57 -1.80 3.71
N THR A 233 20.65 -0.87 3.50
CA THR A 233 19.29 -1.04 2.94
C THR A 233 19.29 -1.22 1.42
N LYS A 234 20.43 -0.98 0.76
CA LYS A 234 20.60 -1.13 -0.68
C LYS A 234 20.19 -2.53 -1.13
N ASP A 235 19.37 -2.56 -2.17
CA ASP A 235 18.76 -3.78 -2.75
C ASP A 235 17.82 -4.53 -1.79
N VAL A 236 17.48 -3.97 -0.63
CA VAL A 236 16.52 -4.56 0.33
C VAL A 236 15.15 -3.89 0.21
N ILE A 237 15.13 -2.55 0.14
CA ILE A 237 13.92 -1.70 0.04
C ILE A 237 14.27 -0.38 -0.68
N ASP A 238 13.27 0.43 -1.04
CA ASP A 238 13.46 1.75 -1.68
C ASP A 238 13.19 2.94 -0.77
N GLY A 239 12.66 2.69 0.44
CA GLY A 239 12.50 3.67 1.50
C GLY A 239 11.50 3.19 2.54
N PHE A 240 11.32 3.97 3.61
CA PHE A 240 10.27 3.76 4.59
C PHE A 240 9.26 4.90 4.54
N VAL A 241 8.01 4.57 4.90
CA VAL A 241 7.12 5.55 5.51
C VAL A 241 7.15 5.33 7.01
N VAL A 242 7.50 6.37 7.75
CA VAL A 242 7.58 6.33 9.21
C VAL A 242 6.44 7.15 9.79
N TRP A 243 5.69 6.55 10.69
CA TRP A 243 4.58 7.17 11.42
C TRP A 243 5.00 7.47 12.85
N GLU A 244 5.00 8.74 13.22
CA GLU A 244 5.46 9.23 14.51
C GLU A 244 4.29 9.82 15.29
N CYS A 245 4.31 9.65 16.60
CA CYS A 245 3.28 10.24 17.46
C CYS A 245 3.42 11.75 17.46
N ASN A 246 2.30 12.45 17.30
CA ASN A 246 2.29 13.90 17.42
C ASN A 246 2.65 14.31 18.84
N SER A 247 3.51 15.33 18.96
CA SER A 247 3.91 15.92 20.23
C SER A 247 2.77 16.69 20.89
#